data_AF-A0A0N4W811-F1
#
_entry.id   AF-A0A0N4W811-F1
#
_cell.length_a   1.000
_cell.length_b   1.000
_cell.length_c   1.000
_cell.angle_alpha   90.00
_cell.angle_beta   90.00
_cell.angle_gamma   90.00
#
_symmetry.space_group_name_H-M   'P 1'
#
loop_
_entity.id
_entity.type
_entity.pdbx_description
1 polymer ?
#
loop_
_entity_poly.entity_id
_entity_poly.type
_entity_poly.pdbx_seq_one_letter_code
_entity_poly.pdbx_strand_id
1 'polypeptide(L)'
;MLTYYLEINLKINKNPDQMNVLTKRFRAMNVKGRAMELSDLSVFHNRILTPDDRTGLISEIKDDKIIPWVFLNSRPGNTTDPFKCEWMTIKDDLLYVGSHGVEYKGKVTHKNNIWIKTVTPKGERYESFNNSPDLEQFEFITIGRLFPKRGYSAFDFIPGTDDELIVALKSKEVAGKKTASFITVFNINGQVILKDKKLSGNYKFEGLYFI
;
A
#
# COMPACT_ATOMS: atom_id res chain seq x y z
N MET A 1 22.67 -18.14 24.32
CA MET A 1 22.36 -17.76 22.93
C MET A 1 20.84 -17.65 22.85
N LEU A 2 20.29 -16.48 23.15
CA LEU A 2 18.85 -16.23 23.23
C LEU A 2 18.37 -15.75 21.85
N THR A 3 17.81 -16.66 21.07
CA THR A 3 17.14 -16.34 19.82
C THR A 3 15.72 -15.90 20.17
N TYR A 4 15.48 -14.60 20.25
CA TYR A 4 14.12 -14.06 20.41
C TYR A 4 13.33 -14.32 19.12
N TYR A 5 12.39 -15.26 19.17
CA TYR A 5 11.36 -15.39 18.14
C TYR A 5 10.34 -14.28 18.38
N LEU A 6 10.45 -13.19 17.62
CA LEU A 6 9.33 -12.30 17.43
C LEU A 6 8.34 -13.04 16.51
N GLU A 7 7.31 -13.67 17.08
CA GLU A 7 6.18 -14.20 16.31
C GLU A 7 5.37 -13.02 15.78
N ILE A 8 5.76 -12.52 14.62
CA ILE A 8 5.01 -11.47 13.97
C ILE A 8 3.76 -12.11 13.33
N ASN A 9 2.59 -11.87 13.93
CA ASN A 9 1.27 -12.24 13.38
C ASN A 9 0.93 -11.37 12.16
N LEU A 10 1.72 -11.48 11.10
CA LEU A 10 1.52 -10.77 9.84
C LEU A 10 0.50 -11.52 8.99
N LYS A 11 -0.57 -10.82 8.60
CA LYS A 11 -1.41 -11.29 7.50
C LYS A 11 -0.93 -10.65 6.21
N ILE A 12 -0.38 -11.48 5.34
CA ILE A 12 -0.20 -11.15 3.93
C ILE A 12 -1.50 -11.57 3.24
N ASN A 13 -2.03 -10.70 2.37
CA ASN A 13 -3.33 -10.89 1.73
C ASN A 13 -3.51 -12.36 1.27
N LYS A 14 -4.58 -13.01 1.75
CA LYS A 14 -4.79 -14.46 1.66
C LYS A 14 -4.75 -14.93 0.19
N ASN A 15 -4.35 -16.19 0.02
CA ASN A 15 -4.34 -16.98 -1.21
C ASN A 15 -5.27 -16.43 -2.32
N PRO A 16 -4.74 -15.99 -3.47
CA PRO A 16 -5.54 -15.34 -4.53
C PRO A 16 -6.62 -16.24 -5.13
N ASP A 17 -6.60 -17.56 -4.89
CA ASP A 17 -7.73 -18.44 -5.21
C ASP A 17 -9.01 -18.10 -4.42
N GLN A 18 -8.90 -17.62 -3.18
CA GLN A 18 -10.05 -17.09 -2.43
C GLN A 18 -10.48 -15.70 -2.94
N MET A 19 -9.51 -14.87 -3.36
CA MET A 19 -9.80 -13.57 -4.01
C MET A 19 -10.46 -13.74 -5.39
N ASN A 20 -10.21 -14.82 -6.12
CA ASN A 20 -10.88 -15.14 -7.38
C ASN A 20 -12.40 -15.36 -7.24
N VAL A 21 -12.87 -15.76 -6.05
CA VAL A 21 -14.31 -15.89 -5.75
C VAL A 21 -14.91 -14.52 -5.43
N LEU A 22 -14.19 -13.66 -4.71
CA LEU A 22 -14.63 -12.31 -4.35
C LEU A 22 -14.66 -11.35 -5.54
N THR A 23 -13.64 -11.42 -6.40
CA THR A 23 -13.52 -10.63 -7.64
C THR A 23 -14.65 -10.92 -8.64
N LYS A 24 -15.19 -12.14 -8.71
CA LYS A 24 -16.31 -12.48 -9.62
C LYS A 24 -17.56 -11.66 -9.34
N ARG A 25 -17.85 -11.32 -8.07
CA ARG A 25 -19.00 -10.48 -7.69
C ARG A 25 -18.72 -8.98 -7.83
N PHE A 26 -17.45 -8.57 -7.79
CA PHE A 26 -17.03 -7.17 -7.95
C PHE A 26 -16.92 -6.68 -9.41
N ARG A 27 -17.17 -7.54 -10.41
CA ARG A 27 -17.06 -7.20 -11.83
C ARG A 27 -17.89 -5.98 -12.26
N ALA A 28 -18.97 -5.65 -11.56
CA ALA A 28 -19.78 -4.47 -11.85
C ALA A 28 -19.05 -3.14 -11.57
N MET A 29 -18.11 -3.13 -10.61
CA MET A 29 -17.33 -1.95 -10.24
C MET A 29 -15.93 -2.05 -10.84
N ASN A 30 -15.83 -1.71 -12.13
CA ASN A 30 -14.55 -1.72 -12.85
C ASN A 30 -14.38 -0.45 -13.68
N VAL A 31 -13.12 -0.12 -13.97
CA VAL A 31 -12.76 0.90 -14.95
C VAL A 31 -12.06 0.22 -16.11
N LYS A 32 -12.69 0.25 -17.29
CA LYS A 32 -12.18 -0.35 -18.53
C LYS A 32 -11.83 -1.84 -18.37
N GLY A 33 -12.68 -2.58 -17.66
CA GLY A 33 -12.52 -4.02 -17.42
C GLY A 33 -11.51 -4.38 -16.32
N ARG A 34 -10.93 -3.40 -15.62
CA ARG A 34 -9.94 -3.62 -14.55
C ARG A 34 -10.48 -3.14 -13.21
N ALA A 35 -10.25 -3.94 -12.18
CA ALA A 35 -10.64 -3.71 -10.79
C ALA A 35 -9.86 -4.67 -9.89
N MET A 36 -9.92 -4.43 -8.58
CA MET A 36 -9.32 -5.29 -7.56
C MET A 36 -7.79 -5.43 -7.72
N GLU A 37 -7.14 -4.38 -8.20
CA GLU A 37 -5.68 -4.23 -8.14
C GLU A 37 -5.36 -3.48 -6.86
N LEU A 38 -5.33 -4.25 -5.78
CA LEU A 38 -5.24 -3.75 -4.42
C LEU A 38 -3.79 -3.35 -4.11
N SER A 39 -3.58 -2.06 -3.82
CA SER A 39 -2.23 -1.48 -3.73
C SER A 39 -1.74 -1.17 -2.32
N ASP A 40 -2.60 -1.31 -1.29
CA ASP A 40 -2.18 -1.21 0.10
C ASP A 40 -3.20 -1.84 1.07
N LEU A 41 -2.86 -1.86 2.35
CA LEU A 41 -3.69 -2.37 3.44
C LEU A 41 -3.41 -1.57 4.72
N SER A 42 -4.45 -1.00 5.33
CA SER A 42 -4.30 -0.28 6.61
C SER A 42 -5.46 -0.56 7.55
N VAL A 43 -5.20 -0.52 8.85
CA VAL A 43 -6.24 -0.64 9.88
C VAL A 43 -6.62 0.75 10.35
N PHE A 44 -7.85 1.19 10.05
CA PHE A 44 -8.34 2.51 10.40
C PHE A 44 -9.71 2.37 11.08
N HIS A 45 -9.84 2.84 12.33
CA HIS A 45 -11.08 2.71 13.12
C HIS A 45 -11.61 1.26 13.18
N ASN A 46 -10.73 0.30 13.48
CA ASN A 46 -11.03 -1.13 13.54
C ASN A 46 -11.51 -1.76 12.22
N ARG A 47 -11.29 -1.07 11.10
CA ARG A 47 -11.63 -1.55 9.76
C ARG A 47 -10.34 -1.83 9.00
N ILE A 48 -10.29 -2.99 8.35
CA ILE A 48 -9.20 -3.31 7.43
C ILE A 48 -9.57 -2.70 6.09
N LEU A 49 -8.84 -1.68 5.66
CA LEU A 49 -9.13 -0.95 4.42
C LEU A 49 -8.10 -1.29 3.35
N THR A 50 -8.55 -1.37 2.10
CA THR A 50 -7.69 -1.58 0.94
C THR A 50 -8.17 -0.73 -0.25
N PRO A 51 -7.26 -0.03 -0.95
CA PRO A 51 -7.60 0.77 -2.11
C PRO A 51 -7.37 -0.01 -3.42
N ASP A 52 -8.21 0.21 -4.42
CA ASP A 52 -8.05 -0.31 -5.78
C ASP A 52 -7.48 0.79 -6.70
N ASP A 53 -6.28 0.58 -7.23
CA ASP A 53 -5.57 1.57 -8.08
C ASP A 53 -6.23 1.82 -9.43
N ARG A 54 -7.20 0.98 -9.81
CA ARG A 54 -7.94 1.08 -11.08
C ARG A 54 -9.18 1.90 -10.95
N THR A 55 -9.91 1.74 -9.85
CA THR A 55 -11.22 2.35 -9.65
C THR A 55 -11.18 3.54 -8.70
N GLY A 56 -10.11 3.69 -7.91
CA GLY A 56 -10.03 4.69 -6.84
C GLY A 56 -10.93 4.36 -5.66
N LEU A 57 -11.49 3.14 -5.59
CA LEU A 57 -12.36 2.72 -4.49
C LEU A 57 -11.53 2.23 -3.30
N ILE A 58 -11.75 2.82 -2.14
CA ILE A 58 -11.37 2.26 -0.85
C ILE A 58 -12.50 1.34 -0.40
N SER A 59 -12.14 0.10 -0.07
CA SER A 59 -13.06 -0.89 0.44
C SER A 59 -12.62 -1.43 1.79
N GLU A 60 -13.59 -1.82 2.61
CA GLU A 60 -13.36 -2.56 3.85
C GLU A 60 -13.35 -4.06 3.58
N ILE A 61 -12.37 -4.75 4.15
CA ILE A 61 -12.32 -6.21 4.20
C ILE A 61 -12.95 -6.66 5.51
N LYS A 62 -14.12 -7.29 5.44
CA LYS A 62 -14.86 -7.78 6.61
C LYS A 62 -15.60 -9.07 6.29
N ASP A 63 -15.45 -10.09 7.14
CA ASP A 63 -16.10 -11.39 7.00
C ASP A 63 -15.92 -12.02 5.61
N ASP A 64 -14.66 -12.01 5.12
CA ASP A 64 -14.27 -12.41 3.77
C ASP A 64 -15.07 -11.69 2.66
N LYS A 65 -15.58 -10.48 2.90
CA LYS A 65 -16.20 -9.60 1.90
C LYS A 65 -15.38 -8.34 1.70
N ILE A 66 -15.46 -7.81 0.49
CA ILE A 66 -14.99 -6.47 0.16
C ILE A 66 -16.24 -5.58 0.15
N ILE A 67 -16.26 -4.54 0.99
CA ILE A 67 -17.40 -3.63 1.16
C ILE A 67 -16.96 -2.25 0.65
N PRO A 68 -17.52 -1.73 -0.45
CA PRO A 68 -17.19 -0.40 -0.95
C PRO A 68 -17.44 0.67 0.11
N TRP A 69 -16.52 1.61 0.27
CA TRP A 69 -16.67 2.69 1.26
C TRP A 69 -16.54 4.08 0.63
N VAL A 70 -15.37 4.43 0.10
CA VAL A 70 -15.08 5.80 -0.39
C VAL A 70 -14.47 5.73 -1.78
N PHE A 71 -15.01 6.48 -2.73
CA PHE A 71 -14.40 6.68 -4.05
C PHE A 71 -13.47 7.90 -4.04
N LEU A 72 -12.33 7.77 -4.66
CA LEU A 72 -11.36 8.84 -4.85
C LEU A 72 -11.19 9.14 -6.33
N ASN A 73 -11.40 10.40 -6.70
CA ASN A 73 -11.22 10.87 -8.07
C ASN A 73 -9.82 11.50 -8.20
N SER A 74 -9.26 11.42 -9.40
CA SER A 74 -7.94 11.94 -9.72
C SER A 74 -7.88 13.46 -9.60
N ARG A 75 -6.65 14.01 -9.56
CA ARG A 75 -6.36 15.46 -9.53
C ARG A 75 -7.05 16.14 -8.31
N PRO A 76 -7.57 17.39 -8.35
CA PRO A 76 -8.34 17.97 -7.23
C PRO A 76 -9.66 17.28 -6.87
N GLY A 77 -9.98 16.10 -7.41
CA GLY A 77 -11.21 15.36 -7.07
C GLY A 77 -12.43 15.72 -7.91
N ASN A 78 -12.40 16.82 -8.66
CA ASN A 78 -13.45 17.25 -9.60
C ASN A 78 -13.29 16.66 -11.01
N THR A 79 -12.85 15.40 -11.11
CA THR A 79 -12.58 14.74 -12.40
C THR A 79 -13.31 13.41 -12.50
N THR A 80 -13.48 12.88 -13.70
CA THR A 80 -14.08 11.54 -13.93
C THR A 80 -13.04 10.43 -13.93
N ASP A 81 -11.75 10.78 -13.87
CA ASP A 81 -10.66 9.81 -13.83
C ASP A 81 -10.54 9.24 -12.40
N PRO A 82 -10.36 7.92 -12.24
CA PRO A 82 -10.13 7.31 -10.94
C PRO A 82 -8.77 7.75 -10.38
N PHE A 83 -8.69 7.89 -9.06
CA PHE A 83 -7.42 8.12 -8.38
C PHE A 83 -6.60 6.82 -8.36
N LYS A 84 -5.39 6.87 -8.90
CA LYS A 84 -4.46 5.74 -8.87
C LYS A 84 -3.73 5.71 -7.53
N CYS A 85 -4.33 5.02 -6.56
CA CYS A 85 -3.78 4.85 -5.23
C CYS A 85 -2.63 3.86 -5.22
N GLU A 86 -1.54 4.20 -4.52
CA GLU A 86 -0.37 3.34 -4.34
C GLU A 86 -0.03 3.09 -2.86
N TRP A 87 -0.51 3.95 -1.96
CA TRP A 87 -0.25 3.80 -0.52
C TRP A 87 -1.33 4.47 0.33
N MET A 88 -1.44 4.02 1.58
CA MET A 88 -2.24 4.61 2.64
C MET A 88 -1.42 4.76 3.92
N THR A 89 -1.69 5.82 4.69
CA THR A 89 -1.14 6.00 6.04
C THR A 89 -2.13 6.77 6.91
N ILE A 90 -1.91 6.77 8.21
CA ILE A 90 -2.82 7.39 9.18
C ILE A 90 -2.04 8.43 9.97
N LYS A 91 -2.59 9.63 10.08
CA LYS A 91 -2.04 10.72 10.90
C LYS A 91 -3.19 11.58 11.41
N ASP A 92 -3.14 11.93 12.69
CA ASP A 92 -4.12 12.83 13.35
C ASP A 92 -5.58 12.41 13.10
N ASP A 93 -5.87 11.11 13.23
CA ASP A 93 -7.18 10.50 13.01
C ASP A 93 -7.73 10.59 11.57
N LEU A 94 -6.85 10.86 10.60
CA LEU A 94 -7.18 10.95 9.19
C LEU A 94 -6.45 9.87 8.40
N LEU A 95 -7.15 9.30 7.42
CA LEU A 95 -6.56 8.38 6.46
C LEU A 95 -6.03 9.18 5.26
N TYR A 96 -4.71 9.13 5.07
CA TYR A 96 -4.03 9.71 3.91
C TYR A 96 -3.85 8.64 2.85
N VAL A 97 -4.13 9.00 1.59
CA VAL A 97 -4.14 8.09 0.46
C VAL A 97 -3.42 8.75 -0.70
N GLY A 98 -2.28 8.21 -1.09
CA GLY A 98 -1.43 8.84 -2.11
C GLY A 98 -1.22 7.99 -3.35
N SER A 99 -0.69 8.66 -4.38
CA SER A 99 -0.27 8.04 -5.63
C SER A 99 1.25 7.87 -5.66
N HIS A 100 1.83 7.68 -6.85
CA HIS A 100 3.24 7.34 -7.04
C HIS A 100 4.24 8.38 -6.51
N GLY A 101 3.80 9.62 -6.27
CA GLY A 101 4.67 10.69 -5.78
C GLY A 101 5.64 11.25 -6.82
N VAL A 102 5.40 10.98 -8.12
CA VAL A 102 6.26 11.47 -9.21
C VAL A 102 5.44 12.09 -10.34
N GLU A 103 5.91 13.20 -10.90
CA GLU A 103 5.33 13.74 -12.13
C GLU A 103 5.46 12.73 -13.27
N TYR A 104 4.37 12.51 -14.01
CA TYR A 104 4.46 11.69 -15.21
C TYR A 104 5.14 12.50 -16.31
N LYS A 105 6.28 12.00 -16.80
CA LYS A 105 7.10 12.65 -17.84
C LYS A 105 7.14 11.82 -19.13
N GLY A 106 5.97 11.45 -19.63
CA GLY A 106 5.82 10.77 -20.93
C GLY A 106 5.59 11.74 -22.08
N LYS A 107 4.87 11.30 -23.13
CA LYS A 107 4.47 12.16 -24.27
C LYS A 107 3.62 13.35 -23.84
N VAL A 108 2.84 13.19 -22.78
CA VAL A 108 2.07 14.24 -22.12
C VAL A 108 2.58 14.31 -20.69
N THR A 109 3.00 15.49 -20.25
CA THR A 109 3.45 15.70 -18.87
C THR A 109 2.27 16.05 -17.97
N HIS A 110 2.19 15.47 -16.77
CA HIS A 110 1.15 15.83 -15.81
C HIS A 110 1.52 15.54 -14.36
N LYS A 111 0.86 16.26 -13.43
CA LYS A 111 1.06 16.15 -11.98
C LYS A 111 -0.01 15.31 -11.26
N ASN A 112 -0.79 14.51 -11.98
CA ASN A 112 -1.89 13.74 -11.36
C ASN A 112 -1.40 12.75 -10.28
N ASN A 113 -0.19 12.22 -10.44
CA ASN A 113 0.39 11.19 -9.58
C ASN A 113 1.04 11.72 -8.29
N ILE A 114 0.97 13.04 -8.03
CA ILE A 114 1.53 13.66 -6.81
C ILE A 114 0.45 14.17 -5.86
N TRP A 115 -0.82 13.90 -6.16
CA TRP A 115 -1.93 14.26 -5.28
C TRP A 115 -2.01 13.31 -4.10
N ILE A 116 -2.41 13.84 -2.94
CA ILE A 116 -2.74 13.09 -1.74
C ILE A 116 -4.19 13.40 -1.37
N LYS A 117 -4.94 12.36 -1.05
CA LYS A 117 -6.32 12.44 -0.55
C LYS A 117 -6.30 12.22 0.95
N THR A 118 -7.16 12.94 1.63
CA THR A 118 -7.37 12.80 3.07
C THR A 118 -8.82 12.41 3.29
N VAL A 119 -9.05 11.35 4.07
CA VAL A 119 -10.38 10.79 4.32
C VAL A 119 -10.64 10.75 5.82
N THR A 120 -11.77 11.30 6.25
CA THR A 120 -12.19 11.26 7.66
C THR A 120 -12.71 9.88 8.05
N PRO A 121 -12.84 9.57 9.34
CA PRO A 121 -13.50 8.33 9.79
C PRO A 121 -14.93 8.16 9.25
N LYS A 122 -15.60 9.27 8.93
CA LYS A 122 -16.96 9.29 8.34
C LYS A 122 -16.96 9.17 6.82
N GLY A 123 -15.81 9.19 6.17
CA GLY A 123 -15.67 9.08 4.72
C GLY A 123 -15.77 10.41 3.96
N GLU A 124 -15.70 11.54 4.67
CA GLU A 124 -15.56 12.84 4.02
C GLU A 124 -14.16 12.96 3.42
N ARG A 125 -14.05 13.63 2.27
CA ARG A 125 -12.80 13.69 1.50
C ARG A 125 -12.32 15.13 1.41
N TYR A 126 -11.03 15.29 1.60
CA TYR A 126 -10.31 16.53 1.34
C TYR A 126 -9.15 16.23 0.40
N GLU A 127 -8.87 17.16 -0.50
CA GLU A 127 -7.75 17.07 -1.41
C GLU A 127 -6.67 18.05 -1.01
N SER A 128 -5.44 17.56 -0.89
CA SER A 128 -4.28 18.42 -0.71
C SER A 128 -3.26 18.18 -1.82
N PHE A 129 -2.63 19.26 -2.23
CA PHE A 129 -1.47 19.23 -3.10
C PHE A 129 -0.27 19.69 -2.27
N ASN A 130 0.63 18.76 -1.96
CA ASN A 130 1.99 18.98 -1.48
C ASN A 130 2.25 20.27 -0.66
N ASN A 131 1.58 20.41 0.49
CA ASN A 131 1.66 21.60 1.37
C ASN A 131 1.98 21.24 2.83
N SER A 132 2.63 20.10 3.11
CA SER A 132 3.01 19.79 4.49
C SER A 132 4.34 20.48 4.85
N PRO A 133 4.38 21.36 5.86
CA PRO A 133 5.64 21.94 6.36
C PRO A 133 6.58 20.89 6.95
N ASP A 134 6.05 19.72 7.33
CA ASP A 134 6.82 18.61 7.92
C ASP A 134 7.77 17.94 6.91
N LEU A 135 7.68 18.26 5.61
CA LEU A 135 8.49 17.63 4.55
C LEU A 135 9.70 18.48 4.11
N GLU A 136 10.04 19.54 4.86
CA GLU A 136 11.19 20.40 4.56
C GLU A 136 12.54 19.78 4.97
N GLN A 137 12.53 18.82 5.92
CA GLN A 137 13.73 18.19 6.45
C GLN A 137 13.64 16.66 6.30
N PHE A 138 14.69 16.06 5.76
CA PHE A 138 14.76 14.61 5.57
C PHE A 138 16.20 14.09 5.72
N GLU A 139 16.32 12.84 6.17
CA GLU A 139 17.55 12.07 6.20
C GLU A 139 17.44 10.89 5.24
N PHE A 140 18.56 10.51 4.60
CA PHE A 140 18.63 9.34 3.75
C PHE A 140 19.44 8.22 4.42
N ILE A 141 18.77 7.11 4.71
CA ILE A 141 19.39 5.91 5.26
C ILE A 141 19.30 4.80 4.21
N THR A 142 20.44 4.18 3.90
CA THR A 142 20.49 3.05 2.96
C THR A 142 20.29 1.74 3.71
N ILE A 143 19.22 1.02 3.38
CA ILE A 143 18.88 -0.26 4.00
C ILE A 143 19.36 -1.42 3.13
N GLY A 144 20.36 -2.15 3.63
CA GLY A 144 20.83 -3.39 3.02
C GLY A 144 21.37 -3.24 1.59
N ARG A 145 21.32 -4.35 0.83
CA ARG A 145 21.87 -4.42 -0.54
C ARG A 145 20.82 -4.03 -1.58
N LEU A 146 21.21 -3.22 -2.56
CA LEU A 146 20.38 -2.90 -3.72
C LEU A 146 20.20 -4.12 -4.64
N PHE A 147 18.94 -4.43 -4.93
CA PHE A 147 18.54 -5.37 -5.97
C PHE A 147 17.65 -4.64 -6.99
N PRO A 148 18.16 -4.20 -8.15
CA PRO A 148 17.48 -3.26 -9.04
C PRO A 148 16.08 -3.66 -9.54
N LYS A 149 15.71 -4.94 -9.43
CA LYS A 149 14.42 -5.48 -9.84
C LYS A 149 13.50 -5.79 -8.65
N ARG A 150 13.83 -5.32 -7.45
CA ARG A 150 13.02 -5.45 -6.24
C ARG A 150 12.78 -4.07 -5.67
N GLY A 151 11.54 -3.60 -5.71
CA GLY A 151 11.12 -2.35 -5.09
C GLY A 151 10.35 -2.62 -3.80
N TYR A 152 10.45 -1.74 -2.82
CA TYR A 152 9.53 -1.77 -1.68
C TYR A 152 8.10 -1.54 -2.18
N SER A 153 7.15 -2.31 -1.63
CA SER A 153 5.74 -2.23 -2.00
C SER A 153 4.82 -1.93 -0.81
N ALA A 154 5.26 -2.20 0.42
CA ALA A 154 4.58 -1.80 1.65
C ALA A 154 5.56 -1.89 2.82
N PHE A 155 5.31 -1.16 3.89
CA PHE A 155 5.98 -1.33 5.17
C PHE A 155 5.06 -0.91 6.31
N ASP A 156 5.38 -1.37 7.51
CA ASP A 156 4.75 -0.90 8.75
C ASP A 156 5.72 -1.05 9.92
N PHE A 157 5.49 -0.30 10.99
CA PHE A 157 6.24 -0.43 12.24
C PHE A 157 5.76 -1.66 12.99
N ILE A 158 6.70 -2.40 13.58
CA ILE A 158 6.40 -3.57 14.39
C ILE A 158 5.83 -3.09 15.74
N PRO A 159 4.61 -3.53 16.12
CA PRO A 159 4.02 -3.15 17.40
C PRO A 159 4.91 -3.53 18.59
N GLY A 160 4.96 -2.66 19.59
CA GLY A 160 5.78 -2.87 20.79
C GLY A 160 7.27 -2.66 20.58
N THR A 161 7.68 -1.98 19.50
CA THR A 161 9.07 -1.63 19.23
C THR A 161 9.33 -0.12 19.22
N ASP A 162 8.40 0.68 19.74
CA ASP A 162 8.48 2.15 19.78
C ASP A 162 8.86 2.77 18.43
N ASP A 163 8.28 2.22 17.36
CA ASP A 163 8.55 2.57 15.97
C ASP A 163 10.04 2.44 15.54
N GLU A 164 10.82 1.61 16.26
CA GLU A 164 12.23 1.38 15.93
C GLU A 164 12.43 0.29 14.87
N LEU A 165 11.53 -0.70 14.80
CA LEU A 165 11.61 -1.81 13.85
C LEU A 165 10.54 -1.72 12.77
N ILE A 166 10.98 -1.90 11.53
CA ILE A 166 10.13 -1.88 10.34
C ILE A 166 10.11 -3.27 9.71
N VAL A 167 8.91 -3.77 9.44
CA VAL A 167 8.71 -4.89 8.49
C VAL A 167 8.32 -4.32 7.14
N ALA A 168 8.93 -4.82 6.08
CA ALA A 168 8.65 -4.34 4.73
C ALA A 168 8.50 -5.48 3.73
N LEU A 169 7.61 -5.25 2.76
CA LEU A 169 7.45 -6.05 1.57
C LEU A 169 8.24 -5.44 0.41
N LYS A 170 8.84 -6.31 -0.40
CA LYS A 170 9.38 -5.95 -1.72
C LYS A 170 8.72 -6.77 -2.79
N SER A 171 8.38 -6.16 -3.92
CA SER A 171 7.85 -6.85 -5.09
C SER A 171 8.84 -6.84 -6.25
N LYS A 172 8.74 -7.86 -7.11
CA LYS A 172 9.49 -7.99 -8.36
C LYS A 172 8.53 -8.32 -9.49
N GLU A 173 8.43 -7.41 -10.44
CA GLU A 173 7.65 -7.57 -11.66
C GLU A 173 8.55 -7.31 -12.87
N VAL A 174 8.74 -8.35 -13.70
CA VAL A 174 9.62 -8.29 -14.87
C VAL A 174 8.86 -8.94 -16.02
N ALA A 175 8.72 -8.23 -17.13
CA ALA A 175 8.03 -8.73 -18.31
C ALA A 175 8.53 -10.14 -18.70
N GLY A 176 7.58 -11.06 -18.94
CA GLY A 176 7.86 -12.46 -19.26
C GLY A 176 8.37 -13.33 -18.10
N LYS A 177 8.39 -12.82 -16.86
CA LYS A 177 8.76 -13.60 -15.66
C LYS A 177 7.61 -13.63 -14.66
N LYS A 178 7.55 -14.71 -13.89
CA LYS A 178 6.65 -14.81 -12.73
C LYS A 178 6.98 -13.69 -11.73
N THR A 179 5.95 -13.06 -11.18
CA THR A 179 6.09 -12.09 -10.09
C THR A 179 6.62 -12.78 -8.84
N ALA A 180 7.20 -11.99 -7.94
CA ALA A 180 7.66 -12.48 -6.65
C ALA A 180 7.58 -11.38 -5.62
N SER A 181 7.28 -11.77 -4.39
CA SER A 181 7.34 -10.88 -3.23
C SER A 181 8.34 -11.40 -2.22
N PHE A 182 8.90 -10.48 -1.43
CA PHE A 182 9.89 -10.74 -0.39
C PHE A 182 9.49 -9.99 0.86
N ILE A 183 9.82 -10.54 2.02
CA ILE A 183 9.69 -9.86 3.32
C ILE A 183 11.08 -9.61 3.91
N THR A 184 11.26 -8.48 4.57
CA THR A 184 12.50 -8.08 5.26
C THR A 184 12.15 -7.33 6.54
N VAL A 185 13.04 -7.34 7.52
CA VAL A 185 12.93 -6.54 8.75
C VAL A 185 14.23 -5.80 8.97
N PHE A 186 14.14 -4.52 9.32
CA PHE A 186 15.27 -3.65 9.63
C PHE A 186 14.85 -2.59 10.65
N ASN A 187 15.81 -1.98 11.34
CA ASN A 187 15.52 -0.85 12.22
C ASN A 187 15.59 0.49 11.47
N ILE A 188 15.12 1.57 12.12
CA ILE A 188 15.15 2.94 11.58
C ILE A 188 16.57 3.42 11.23
N ASN A 189 17.61 2.84 11.85
CA ASN A 189 19.02 3.14 11.57
C ASN A 189 19.58 2.34 10.37
N GLY A 190 18.75 1.55 9.69
CA GLY A 190 19.13 0.78 8.49
C GLY A 190 19.79 -0.56 8.76
N GLN A 191 19.90 -1.00 10.02
CA GLN A 191 20.41 -2.34 10.34
C GLN A 191 19.37 -3.40 9.98
N VAL A 192 19.75 -4.32 9.08
CA VAL A 192 18.90 -5.41 8.63
C VAL A 192 18.90 -6.54 9.67
N ILE A 193 17.72 -6.83 10.23
CA ILE A 193 17.47 -7.90 11.20
C ILE A 193 17.09 -9.19 10.45
N LEU A 194 16.22 -9.08 9.44
CA LEU A 194 15.82 -10.17 8.55
C LEU A 194 16.12 -9.77 7.10
N LYS A 195 17.05 -10.48 6.46
CA LYS A 195 17.33 -10.34 5.02
C LYS A 195 16.11 -10.77 4.19
N ASP A 196 15.97 -10.21 2.99
CA ASP A 196 14.94 -10.57 2.01
C ASP A 196 14.65 -12.09 1.96
N LYS A 197 13.49 -12.48 2.47
CA LYS A 197 12.96 -13.85 2.39
C LYS A 197 11.85 -13.89 1.35
N LYS A 198 12.01 -14.70 0.30
CA LYS A 198 11.00 -14.83 -0.76
C LYS A 198 9.73 -15.47 -0.18
N LEU A 199 8.58 -14.88 -0.50
CA LEU A 199 7.26 -15.41 -0.20
C LEU A 199 6.82 -16.42 -1.28
N SER A 200 6.05 -17.42 -0.87
CA SER A 200 5.51 -18.45 -1.77
C SER A 200 4.42 -17.91 -2.71
N GLY A 201 4.05 -18.70 -3.72
CA GLY A 201 2.91 -18.41 -4.60
C GLY A 201 3.21 -17.62 -5.88
N ASN A 202 4.36 -16.93 -5.95
CA ASN A 202 4.69 -16.05 -7.08
C ASN A 202 3.62 -14.97 -7.33
N TYR A 203 3.19 -14.31 -6.25
CA TYR A 203 2.27 -13.19 -6.28
C TYR A 203 2.98 -11.88 -5.95
N LYS A 204 2.34 -10.78 -6.32
CA LYS A 204 2.70 -9.41 -5.92
C LYS A 204 1.87 -9.06 -4.68
N PHE A 205 2.53 -8.86 -3.55
CA PHE A 205 1.89 -8.39 -2.32
C PHE A 205 2.28 -6.92 -2.11
N GLU A 206 1.26 -6.09 -1.94
CA GLU A 206 1.40 -4.63 -1.86
C GLU A 206 0.79 -4.06 -0.59
N GLY A 207 0.38 -4.91 0.36
CA GLY A 207 -0.11 -4.47 1.66
C GLY A 207 0.16 -5.52 2.72
N LEU A 208 0.38 -5.06 3.95
CA LEU A 208 0.59 -5.88 5.15
C LEU A 208 -0.07 -5.21 6.35
N TYR A 209 -0.42 -5.98 7.36
CA TYR A 209 -0.87 -5.48 8.67
C TYR A 209 -0.67 -6.55 9.74
N PHE A 210 -0.75 -6.12 11.00
CA PHE A 210 -0.65 -6.97 12.19
C PHE A 210 -2.04 -7.41 12.68
N ILE A 211 -2.14 -8.67 13.12
CA ILE A 211 -3.32 -9.25 13.78
C ILE A 211 -3.16 -9.17 15.30
#